data_AF-A0A5D0XRA8-F1
#
_entry.id   AF-A0A5D0XRA8-F1
#
_cell.length_a   1.000
_cell.length_b   1.000
_cell.length_c   1.000
_cell.angle_alpha   90.00
_cell.angle_beta   90.00
_cell.angle_gamma   90.00
#
_symmetry.space_group_name_H-M   'P 1'
#
loop_
_entity.id
_entity.type
_entity.pdbx_description
1 polymer ?
#
loop_
_entity_poly.entity_id
_entity_poly.type
_entity_poly.pdbx_seq_one_letter_code
_entity_poly.pdbx_strand_id
1 'polypeptide(L)'
;MSADDEHHAAWTSVLDELEAAVDGAIVASLSSSAPVGQAPALGDWSPADLTGPVPSDLLERALRIHERQRVALVHLGGELATLRRHRTAVGSVRAATLPQQASVYVDTTG
;
A
#
# COMPACT_ATOMS: atom_id res chain seq x y z
N MET A 1 11.30 -0.66 38.10
CA MET A 1 11.21 -0.33 36.67
C MET A 1 11.23 1.18 36.61
N SER A 2 12.24 1.77 35.97
CA SER A 2 12.31 3.23 35.82
C SER A 2 11.38 3.70 34.71
N ALA A 3 10.97 4.97 34.75
CA ALA A 3 10.15 5.58 33.68
C ALA A 3 10.84 5.51 32.30
N ASP A 4 12.17 5.59 32.27
CA ASP A 4 12.97 5.43 31.05
C ASP A 4 12.90 3.98 30.51
N ASP A 5 12.84 2.97 31.39
CA ASP A 5 12.69 1.57 30.99
C ASP A 5 11.29 1.32 30.42
N GLU A 6 10.26 1.93 30.99
CA GLU A 6 8.88 1.87 30.50
C GLU A 6 8.73 2.54 29.13
N HIS A 7 9.34 3.71 28.96
CA HIS A 7 9.39 4.42 27.68
C HIS A 7 10.11 3.61 26.60
N HIS A 8 11.25 3.01 26.96
CA HIS A 8 12.02 2.16 26.07
C HIS A 8 11.24 0.90 25.65
N ALA A 9 10.58 0.24 26.60
CA ALA A 9 9.74 -0.92 26.33
C ALA A 9 8.54 -0.56 25.43
N ALA A 10 7.91 0.60 25.64
CA ALA A 10 6.82 1.08 24.80
C ALA A 10 7.28 1.32 23.35
N TRP A 11 8.42 1.99 23.15
CA TRP A 11 9.00 2.16 21.82
C TRP A 11 9.39 0.84 21.16
N THR A 12 9.93 -0.10 21.93
CA THR A 12 10.27 -1.43 21.42
C THR A 12 9.02 -2.16 20.91
N SER A 13 7.95 -2.17 21.69
CA SER A 13 6.67 -2.80 21.30
C SER A 13 6.11 -2.20 20.01
N VAL A 14 6.13 -0.87 19.88
CA VAL A 14 5.62 -0.19 18.68
C VAL A 14 6.47 -0.47 17.46
N LEU A 15 7.80 -0.53 17.61
CA LEU A 15 8.69 -0.91 16.51
C LEU A 15 8.54 -2.38 16.11
N ASP A 16 8.26 -3.28 17.07
CA ASP A 16 7.95 -4.69 16.80
C ASP A 16 6.65 -4.83 15.98
N GLU A 17 5.58 -4.15 16.39
CA GLU A 17 4.30 -4.14 15.67
C GLU A 17 4.45 -3.54 14.26
N LEU A 18 5.19 -2.45 14.13
CA LEU A 18 5.46 -1.80 12.85
C LEU A 18 6.24 -2.73 11.90
N GLU A 19 7.24 -3.41 12.43
CA GLU A 19 8.05 -4.36 11.66
C GLU A 19 7.20 -5.55 11.18
N ALA A 20 6.38 -6.12 12.05
CA ALA A 20 5.45 -7.20 11.70
C ALA A 20 4.43 -6.77 10.63
N ALA A 21 3.89 -5.55 10.72
CA ALA A 21 2.97 -5.01 9.72
C ALA A 21 3.65 -4.84 8.35
N VAL A 22 4.89 -4.34 8.33
CA VAL A 22 5.68 -4.19 7.09
C VAL A 22 5.99 -5.55 6.48
N ASP A 23 6.40 -6.53 7.29
CA ASP A 23 6.65 -7.90 6.83
C ASP A 23 5.40 -8.53 6.23
N GLY A 24 4.27 -8.39 6.91
CA GLY A 24 2.97 -8.86 6.41
C GLY A 24 2.61 -8.24 5.07
N ALA A 25 2.79 -6.93 4.91
CA ALA A 25 2.53 -6.22 3.66
C ALA A 25 3.45 -6.64 2.52
N ILE A 26 4.73 -6.91 2.80
CA ILE A 26 5.69 -7.38 1.79
C ILE A 26 5.35 -8.81 1.34
N VAL A 27 5.12 -9.73 2.29
CA VAL A 27 4.76 -11.12 1.99
C VAL A 27 3.47 -11.19 1.17
N ALA A 28 2.49 -10.36 1.52
CA ALA A 28 1.26 -10.21 0.79
C ALA A 28 1.44 -9.77 -0.67
N SER A 29 2.26 -8.73 -0.89
CA SER A 29 2.55 -8.22 -2.24
C SER A 29 3.23 -9.30 -3.09
N LEU A 30 4.18 -10.06 -2.52
CA LEU A 30 4.83 -11.16 -3.22
C LEU A 30 3.89 -12.34 -3.52
N SER A 31 2.88 -12.54 -2.68
CA SER A 31 1.91 -13.64 -2.80
C SER A 31 0.74 -13.34 -3.74
N SER A 32 0.90 -12.36 -4.65
CA SER A 32 -0.07 -11.85 -5.65
C SER A 32 -0.64 -12.92 -6.61
N SER A 33 -1.30 -13.92 -6.06
CA SER A 33 -2.26 -14.84 -6.68
C SER A 33 -3.61 -14.79 -5.93
N ALA A 34 -3.69 -14.02 -4.84
CA ALA A 34 -4.93 -13.78 -4.12
C ALA A 34 -5.87 -12.89 -4.96
N PRO A 35 -7.18 -13.22 -5.05
CA PRO A 35 -8.14 -12.43 -5.79
C PRO A 35 -8.21 -11.00 -5.24
N VAL A 36 -8.49 -10.05 -6.13
CA VAL A 36 -8.54 -8.56 -5.97
C VAL A 36 -9.39 -8.04 -4.78
N GLY A 37 -10.02 -8.90 -3.99
CA GLY A 37 -10.74 -8.55 -2.75
C GLY A 37 -10.01 -8.86 -1.44
N GLN A 38 -8.81 -9.45 -1.48
CA GLN A 38 -7.99 -9.75 -0.29
C GLN A 38 -6.71 -8.92 -0.32
N ALA A 39 -6.83 -7.60 -0.20
CA ALA A 39 -5.69 -6.79 0.23
C ALA A 39 -5.50 -7.08 1.73
N PRO A 40 -4.43 -7.78 2.14
CA PRO A 40 -4.27 -8.09 3.54
C PRO A 40 -3.90 -6.84 4.32
N ALA A 41 -4.71 -6.58 5.35
CA ALA A 41 -4.31 -6.15 6.70
C ALA A 41 -3.32 -4.99 6.89
N LEU A 42 -3.07 -4.14 5.89
CA LEU A 42 -2.58 -2.77 6.17
C LEU A 42 -3.62 -1.97 6.98
N GLY A 43 -4.87 -2.46 7.08
CA GLY A 43 -5.97 -1.80 7.77
C GLY A 43 -5.93 -1.83 9.30
N ASP A 44 -5.09 -2.67 9.91
CA ASP A 44 -5.14 -2.88 11.37
C ASP A 44 -4.00 -2.17 12.12
N TRP A 45 -3.00 -1.63 11.41
CA TRP A 45 -1.95 -0.85 12.06
C TRP A 45 -2.43 0.57 12.35
N SER A 46 -2.56 0.91 13.64
CA SER A 46 -2.82 2.27 14.11
C SER A 46 -1.55 2.84 14.73
N PRO A 47 -1.21 4.12 14.47
CA PRO A 47 -0.10 4.76 15.16
C PRO A 47 -0.38 4.76 16.67
N ALA A 48 0.58 4.25 17.45
CA ALA A 48 0.51 4.31 18.90
C ALA A 48 0.77 5.73 19.39
N ASP A 49 0.00 6.18 20.37
CA ASP A 49 0.21 7.46 21.06
C ASP A 49 1.40 7.36 22.01
N LEU A 50 2.61 7.34 21.44
CA LEU A 50 3.85 7.42 22.20
C LEU A 50 4.20 8.88 22.49
N THR A 51 4.50 9.17 23.75
CA THR A 51 4.90 10.51 24.18
C THR A 51 6.42 10.60 24.22
N GLY A 52 7.00 11.56 23.50
CA GLY A 52 8.44 11.82 23.52
C GLY A 52 9.21 11.16 22.36
N PRO A 53 10.52 11.47 22.23
CA PRO A 53 11.34 11.01 21.12
C PRO A 53 11.68 9.51 21.21
N VAL A 54 12.04 8.94 20.06
CA VAL A 54 12.60 7.58 19.97
C VAL A 54 13.92 7.50 20.76
N PRO A 55 14.10 6.50 21.64
CA PRO A 55 15.36 6.22 22.31
C PRO A 55 16.51 6.07 21.30
N SER A 56 17.69 6.62 21.62
CA SER A 56 18.81 6.72 20.67
C SER A 56 19.34 5.37 20.17
N ASP A 57 19.23 4.34 21.00
CA ASP A 57 19.60 2.97 20.68
C ASP A 57 18.60 2.27 19.74
N LEU A 58 17.33 2.70 19.77
CA LEU A 58 16.28 2.24 18.85
C LEU A 58 16.23 3.03 17.54
N LEU A 59 16.93 4.17 17.45
CA LEU A 59 16.91 5.06 16.29
C LEU A 59 17.37 4.36 15.01
N GLU A 60 18.46 3.58 15.07
CA GLU A 60 18.95 2.85 13.90
C GLU A 60 17.91 1.82 13.41
N ARG A 61 17.23 1.15 14.34
CA ARG A 61 16.15 0.20 14.03
C ARG A 61 14.98 0.91 13.35
N ALA A 62 14.53 2.04 13.90
CA ALA A 62 13.45 2.84 13.32
C ALA A 62 13.79 3.30 11.89
N LEU A 63 15.02 3.73 11.64
CA LEU A 63 15.47 4.12 10.30
C LEU A 63 15.47 2.95 9.31
N ARG A 64 15.90 1.76 9.74
CA ARG A 64 15.83 0.55 8.90
C ARG A 64 14.38 0.19 8.54
N ILE A 65 13.46 0.26 9.50
CA ILE A 65 12.03 0.01 9.24
C ILE A 65 11.49 1.05 8.24
N HIS A 66 11.83 2.32 8.42
CA HIS A 66 11.41 3.40 7.52
C HIS A 66 11.90 3.19 6.08
N GLU A 67 13.15 2.77 5.89
CA GLU A 67 13.68 2.50 4.55
C GLU A 67 12.94 1.33 3.88
N ARG A 68 12.66 0.26 4.64
CA ARG A 68 11.88 -0.88 4.13
C ARG A 68 10.47 -0.47 3.71
N GLN A 69 9.83 0.41 4.48
CA GLN A 69 8.53 0.98 4.12
C GLN A 69 8.59 1.77 2.81
N ARG A 70 9.63 2.61 2.63
CA ARG A 70 9.82 3.38 1.39
C ARG A 70 9.99 2.48 0.18
N VAL A 71 10.81 1.43 0.30
CA VAL A 71 11.00 0.44 -0.77
C VAL A 71 9.66 -0.21 -1.12
N ALA A 72 8.90 -0.67 -0.12
CA ALA A 72 7.58 -1.28 -0.35
C ALA A 72 6.61 -0.31 -1.06
N LEU A 73 6.57 0.97 -0.67
CA LEU A 73 5.74 1.99 -1.32
C LEU A 73 6.12 2.23 -2.78
N VAL A 74 7.42 2.23 -3.10
CA VAL A 74 7.90 2.36 -4.49
C VAL A 74 7.44 1.16 -5.33
N HIS A 75 7.55 -0.06 -4.79
CA HIS A 75 7.08 -1.27 -5.46
C HIS A 75 5.57 -1.23 -5.74
N LEU A 76 4.76 -0.91 -4.73
CA LEU A 76 3.30 -0.78 -4.87
C LEU A 76 2.91 0.29 -5.91
N GLY A 77 3.63 1.43 -5.94
CA GLY A 77 3.43 2.46 -6.96
C GLY A 77 3.67 1.95 -8.38
N GLY A 78 4.70 1.12 -8.58
CA GLY A 78 5.00 0.47 -9.86
C GLY A 78 3.92 -0.53 -10.30
N GLU A 79 3.40 -1.33 -9.37
CA GLU A 79 2.31 -2.28 -9.64
C GLU A 79 1.02 -1.57 -10.03
N LEU A 80 0.64 -0.51 -9.29
CA LEU A 80 -0.53 0.31 -9.63
C LEU A 80 -0.42 0.96 -11.01
N ALA A 81 0.76 1.46 -11.37
CA ALA A 81 1.00 2.02 -12.71
C ALA A 81 0.84 0.95 -13.81
N THR A 82 1.32 -0.27 -13.56
CA THR A 82 1.18 -1.41 -14.47
C THR A 82 -0.28 -1.84 -14.63
N LEU A 83 -1.03 -1.94 -13.54
CA LEU A 83 -2.46 -2.25 -13.57
C LEU A 83 -3.28 -1.20 -14.33
N ARG A 84 -2.96 0.10 -14.16
CA ARG A 84 -3.60 1.18 -14.93
C ARG A 84 -3.35 1.03 -16.42
N ARG A 85 -2.11 0.75 -16.83
CA ARG A 85 -1.78 0.51 -18.25
C ARG A 85 -2.52 -0.69 -18.81
N HIS A 86 -2.56 -1.80 -18.07
CA HIS A 86 -3.29 -3.00 -18.47
C HIS A 86 -4.79 -2.71 -18.65
N ARG A 87 -5.42 -2.00 -17.70
CA ARG A 87 -6.83 -1.60 -17.80
C ARG A 87 -7.10 -0.71 -19.01
N THR A 88 -6.22 0.24 -19.30
CA THR A 88 -6.34 1.08 -20.51
C THR A 88 -6.23 0.23 -21.78
N ALA A 89 -5.28 -0.69 -21.86
CA ALA A 89 -5.11 -1.57 -23.02
C ALA A 89 -6.33 -2.48 -23.24
N VAL A 90 -6.84 -3.11 -22.18
CA VAL A 90 -8.07 -3.92 -22.25
C VAL A 90 -9.27 -3.07 -22.67
N GLY A 91 -9.38 -1.84 -22.14
CA GLY A 91 -10.41 -0.88 -22.52
C GLY A 91 -10.34 -0.51 -24.01
N SER A 92 -9.15 -0.24 -24.55
CA SER A 92 -8.98 0.08 -25.98
C SER A 92 -9.28 -1.11 -26.89
N VAL A 93 -8.92 -2.33 -26.48
CA VAL A 93 -9.26 -3.55 -27.24
C VAL A 93 -10.78 -3.74 -27.29
N ARG A 94 -11.48 -3.54 -26.16
CA ARG A 94 -12.95 -3.63 -26.12
C ARG A 94 -13.61 -2.56 -26.99
N ALA A 95 -13.09 -1.33 -26.98
CA ALA A 95 -13.58 -0.26 -27.84
C ALA A 95 -13.36 -0.55 -29.34
N ALA A 96 -12.22 -1.16 -29.70
CA ALA A 96 -11.90 -1.52 -31.09
C ALA A 96 -12.64 -2.78 -31.59
N THR A 97 -13.07 -3.66 -30.69
CA THR A 97 -13.80 -4.90 -31.02
C THR A 97 -15.32 -4.75 -30.94
N LEU A 98 -15.84 -3.62 -30.43
CA LEU A 98 -17.25 -3.29 -30.53
C LEU A 98 -17.58 -2.90 -31.98
N PRO A 99 -18.65 -3.46 -32.59
CA PRO A 99 -19.07 -3.05 -33.92
C PRO A 99 -19.41 -1.56 -33.87
N GLN A 100 -18.91 -0.81 -34.85
CA GLN A 100 -19.14 0.62 -34.99
C GLN A 100 -20.65 0.87 -35.17
N GLN A 101 -21.37 1.09 -34.07
CA GLN A 101 -22.77 1.48 -34.12
C GLN A 101 -22.84 2.82 -34.84
N ALA A 102 -23.44 2.78 -36.03
CA ALA A 102 -23.55 3.88 -36.96
C ALA A 102 -24.00 5.16 -36.26
N SER A 103 -23.30 6.26 -36.55
CA SER A 103 -23.73 7.60 -36.17
C SER A 103 -25.13 7.87 -36.75
N VAL A 104 -26.12 8.04 -35.88
CA VAL A 104 -27.48 8.42 -36.26
C VAL A 104 -27.54 9.93 -36.41
N TYR A 105 -27.85 10.41 -37.62
CA TYR A 105 -28.14 11.82 -37.86
C TYR A 105 -29.60 12.08 -37.44
N VAL A 106 -29.80 12.88 -36.40
CA VAL A 106 -31.14 13.35 -36.00
C VAL A 106 -31.36 14.67 -36.71
N ASP A 107 -32.16 14.65 -37.78
CA ASP A 107 -32.64 15.87 -38.41
C ASP A 107 -33.76 16.46 -37.53
N THR A 108 -33.59 17.71 -37.13
CA THR A 108 -34.51 18.44 -36.23
C THR A 108 -35.27 19.51 -37.01
N THR A 109 -35.79 19.16 -38.18
CA THR A 109 -36.77 20.02 -38.88
C THR A 109 -38.18 19.49 -38.65
N GLY A 110 -38.93 20.20 -37.80
CA GLY A 110 -40.37 20.03 -37.56
C GLY A 110 -40.92 21.18 -36.75
#